data_AF-A0A932QDQ2-F1
#
_entry.id   AF-A0A932QDQ2-F1
#
_cell.length_a   1.000
_cell.length_b   1.000
_cell.length_c   1.000
_cell.angle_alpha   90.00
_cell.angle_beta   90.00
_cell.angle_gamma   90.00
#
_symmetry.space_group_name_H-M   'P 1'
#
loop_
_entity.id
_entity.type
_entity.pdbx_description
1 polymer ?
#
loop_
_entity_poly.entity_id
_entity_poly.type
_entity_poly.pdbx_seq_one_letter_code
_entity_poly.pdbx_strand_id
1 'polypeptide(L)'
;MLLAPLAAGAQQKFTHADTLRGSNGPWRSWWDASFYDLHVKVSPADSTIAGWNGITYRVLRPASDVLADAHASALQMQIDLQVPMVADSIVQGGSRLTWTRDGNALFVAIPGAPRAGETGTLTVYYHGKPRAAIRPPWDGGYIWRRDTLGNRWVATANEGLGASVWWPNKDYLADEPDSQRIAITMPDPMVDVSNGRLRSTTKNGDGTTTYEWFVAEPINNYDVSVNAGTYAHWTENYAGEAGPLSMDFWPLAVHLDAAKRQWVQARSMMACFEHWFGPYPWYTDGYKLVEAPHLGMEHQSAVAYGNRFENGYLGRDLSKTGHGMQWDFIIVHESAHEWWGNNITVKDGADMWVHEGFANYSENLYTECQTGSKKAGAEYVIGTRALIKNDSPIIGRYGVNDEGSGDKYYKGGNMLHTIRQLVNDDEKWRRVLRGLNATFRHQTVTTAQIENYIAEQTGVPLAKVFDQYLRTVLIPALEVKVAGGTLSYRWMNVVPGFDMPVRVTNPGHGSELLHPTEEWKSEPTTASSSDQIVVDDNYYVIVKRD
;
A
#
# COMPACT_ATOMS: atom_id res chain seq x y z
N MET A 1 30.16 12.56 -31.61
CA MET A 1 29.21 11.46 -31.87
C MET A 1 29.82 10.16 -31.39
N LEU A 2 29.35 9.63 -30.27
CA LEU A 2 29.54 8.25 -29.85
C LEU A 2 28.26 7.90 -29.06
N LEU A 3 27.29 7.35 -29.79
CA LEU A 3 26.07 6.79 -29.22
C LEU A 3 26.46 5.56 -28.40
N ALA A 4 26.36 5.68 -27.08
CA ALA A 4 26.41 4.51 -26.20
C ALA A 4 25.18 3.63 -26.50
N PRO A 5 25.33 2.29 -26.59
CA PRO A 5 24.18 1.43 -26.82
C PRO A 5 23.28 1.49 -25.58
N LEU A 6 22.00 1.80 -25.80
CA LEU A 6 20.94 1.55 -24.83
C LEU A 6 21.05 0.07 -24.45
N ALA A 7 21.43 -0.21 -23.20
CA ALA A 7 21.34 -1.55 -22.65
C ALA A 7 19.86 -1.96 -22.72
N ALA A 8 19.54 -2.87 -23.63
CA ALA A 8 18.24 -3.50 -23.67
C ALA A 8 18.11 -4.30 -22.37
N GLY A 9 17.42 -3.72 -21.38
CA GLY A 9 17.03 -4.43 -20.17
C GLY A 9 16.27 -5.69 -20.58
N ALA A 10 16.62 -6.82 -19.98
CA ALA A 10 15.90 -8.07 -20.21
C ALA A 10 14.41 -7.81 -19.96
N GLN A 11 13.59 -7.95 -21.00
CA GLN A 11 12.16 -7.76 -20.88
C GLN A 11 11.62 -8.80 -19.89
N GLN A 12 11.13 -8.32 -18.75
CA GLN A 12 10.49 -9.16 -17.74
C GLN A 12 9.39 -9.99 -18.41
N LYS A 13 9.50 -11.31 -18.29
CA LYS A 13 8.55 -12.25 -18.88
C LYS A 13 7.49 -12.57 -17.84
N PHE A 14 6.27 -12.09 -18.05
CA PHE A 14 5.11 -12.44 -17.23
C PHE A 14 4.60 -13.83 -17.59
N THR A 15 4.14 -14.54 -16.59
CA THR A 15 3.53 -15.85 -16.68
C THR A 15 2.02 -15.74 -16.86
N HIS A 16 1.38 -16.83 -17.27
CA HIS A 16 -0.08 -16.92 -17.31
C HIS A 16 -0.71 -16.65 -15.93
N ALA A 17 -0.06 -17.07 -14.84
CA ALA A 17 -0.53 -16.81 -13.48
C ALA A 17 -0.53 -15.31 -13.15
N ASP A 18 0.46 -14.55 -13.62
CA ASP A 18 0.53 -13.10 -13.41
C ASP A 18 -0.64 -12.39 -14.10
N THR A 19 -1.01 -12.81 -15.31
CA THR A 19 -2.19 -12.29 -16.01
C THR A 19 -3.50 -12.70 -15.34
N LEU A 20 -3.62 -13.97 -14.92
CA LEU A 20 -4.82 -14.45 -14.23
C LEU A 20 -5.07 -13.70 -12.93
N ARG A 21 -4.01 -13.36 -12.18
CA ARG A 21 -4.11 -12.59 -10.92
C ARG A 21 -4.31 -11.09 -11.18
N GLY A 22 -3.53 -10.52 -12.10
CA GLY A 22 -3.47 -9.07 -12.33
C GLY A 22 -4.57 -8.49 -13.20
N SER A 23 -5.33 -9.31 -13.93
CA SER A 23 -6.39 -8.81 -14.82
C SER A 23 -7.80 -8.99 -14.28
N ASN A 24 -8.68 -8.05 -14.63
CA ASN A 24 -10.13 -8.17 -14.45
C ASN A 24 -10.78 -8.80 -15.68
N GLY A 25 -10.41 -10.05 -15.97
CA GLY A 25 -10.87 -10.78 -17.17
C GLY A 25 -12.39 -10.97 -17.25
N PRO A 26 -12.89 -11.57 -18.35
CA PRO A 26 -14.32 -11.75 -18.55
C PRO A 26 -14.99 -12.56 -17.45
N TRP A 27 -14.26 -13.43 -16.74
CA TRP A 27 -14.78 -14.27 -15.64
C TRP A 27 -14.78 -13.61 -14.25
N ARG A 28 -14.26 -12.38 -14.14
CA ARG A 28 -14.29 -11.54 -12.94
C ARG A 28 -15.09 -10.26 -13.13
N SER A 29 -15.02 -9.64 -14.31
CA SER A 29 -15.58 -8.30 -14.56
C SER A 29 -17.11 -8.23 -14.57
N TRP A 30 -17.81 -9.36 -14.61
CA TRP A 30 -19.27 -9.39 -14.64
C TRP A 30 -19.92 -9.39 -13.26
N TRP A 31 -19.15 -9.57 -12.19
CA TRP A 31 -19.66 -9.65 -10.83
C TRP A 31 -18.78 -8.90 -9.85
N ASP A 32 -19.38 -8.49 -8.76
CA ASP A 32 -18.79 -7.69 -7.69
C ASP A 32 -19.02 -8.41 -6.37
N ALA A 33 -17.96 -8.68 -5.60
CA ALA A 33 -18.14 -9.26 -4.27
C ALA A 33 -18.71 -8.17 -3.35
N SER A 34 -19.82 -8.43 -2.68
CA SER A 34 -20.40 -7.47 -1.73
C SER A 34 -20.20 -7.88 -0.27
N PHE A 35 -20.02 -9.17 -0.01
CA PHE A 35 -19.80 -9.67 1.35
C PHE A 35 -19.07 -11.02 1.33
N TYR A 36 -18.08 -11.15 2.21
CA TYR A 36 -17.44 -12.43 2.54
C TYR A 36 -17.84 -12.91 3.94
N ASP A 37 -18.23 -14.18 4.04
CA ASP A 37 -18.45 -14.89 5.31
C ASP A 37 -17.37 -15.95 5.50
N LEU A 38 -16.22 -15.51 6.00
CA LEU A 38 -15.01 -16.30 6.06
C LEU A 38 -14.93 -17.08 7.38
N HIS A 39 -14.87 -18.41 7.29
CA HIS A 39 -14.70 -19.30 8.43
C HIS A 39 -13.46 -20.16 8.24
N VAL A 40 -12.50 -20.07 9.17
CA VAL A 40 -11.24 -20.81 9.07
C VAL A 40 -10.86 -21.44 10.40
N LYS A 41 -10.69 -22.77 10.42
CA LYS A 41 -10.03 -23.49 11.50
C LYS A 41 -8.56 -23.61 11.18
N VAL A 42 -7.72 -23.11 12.09
CA VAL A 42 -6.26 -23.10 11.95
C VAL A 42 -5.66 -24.15 12.86
N SER A 43 -4.71 -24.94 12.33
CA SER A 43 -4.01 -25.98 13.08
C SER A 43 -2.49 -25.68 13.10
N PRO A 44 -2.00 -24.92 14.09
CA PRO A 44 -0.57 -24.60 14.22
C PRO A 44 0.33 -25.82 14.48
N ALA A 45 -0.25 -26.97 14.82
CA ALA A 45 0.49 -28.21 15.07
C ALA A 45 1.14 -28.77 13.80
N ASP A 46 0.41 -28.76 12.69
CA ASP A 46 0.84 -29.31 11.39
C ASP A 46 0.84 -28.27 10.25
N SER A 47 0.46 -27.03 10.57
CA SER A 47 0.33 -25.89 9.67
C SER A 47 -0.80 -26.06 8.64
N THR A 48 -1.85 -26.82 8.96
CA THR A 48 -3.02 -26.94 8.10
C THR A 48 -4.11 -25.93 8.46
N ILE A 49 -4.95 -25.61 7.49
CA ILE A 49 -6.19 -24.86 7.69
C ILE A 49 -7.33 -25.57 6.94
N ALA A 50 -8.55 -25.42 7.44
CA ALA A 50 -9.76 -25.90 6.78
C ALA A 50 -10.93 -24.97 7.12
N GLY A 51 -11.87 -24.83 6.20
CA GLY A 51 -12.92 -23.84 6.37
C GLY A 51 -13.84 -23.70 5.19
N TRP A 52 -14.57 -22.59 5.19
CA TRP A 52 -15.39 -22.19 4.07
C TRP A 52 -15.47 -20.68 3.97
N ASN A 53 -15.71 -20.18 2.77
CA ASN A 53 -16.04 -18.78 2.54
C ASN A 53 -17.36 -18.68 1.79
N GLY A 54 -18.32 -17.94 2.34
CA GLY A 54 -19.52 -17.52 1.64
C GLY A 54 -19.25 -16.24 0.86
N ILE A 55 -19.31 -16.30 -0.46
CA ILE A 55 -19.10 -15.17 -1.36
C ILE A 55 -20.45 -14.68 -1.84
N THR A 56 -20.93 -13.57 -1.28
CA THR A 56 -22.11 -12.89 -1.80
C THR A 56 -21.67 -11.89 -2.85
N TYR A 57 -22.30 -11.95 -4.03
CA TYR A 57 -21.94 -11.12 -5.17
C TYR A 57 -23.15 -10.45 -5.80
N ARG A 58 -22.89 -9.32 -6.46
CA ARG A 58 -23.82 -8.59 -7.32
C ARG A 58 -23.44 -8.80 -8.78
N VAL A 59 -24.42 -9.06 -9.63
CA VAL A 59 -24.25 -9.19 -11.07
C VAL A 59 -24.15 -7.79 -11.68
N LEU A 60 -23.03 -7.45 -12.31
CA LEU A 60 -22.80 -6.16 -12.96
C LEU A 60 -23.22 -6.16 -14.43
N ARG A 61 -23.05 -7.28 -15.12
CA ARG A 61 -23.30 -7.42 -16.56
C ARG A 61 -24.17 -8.63 -16.86
N PRO A 62 -25.07 -8.56 -17.87
CA PRO A 62 -25.87 -9.71 -18.25
C PRO A 62 -25.00 -10.81 -18.85
N ALA A 63 -25.36 -12.07 -18.60
CA ALA A 63 -24.58 -13.22 -19.05
C ALA A 63 -24.31 -13.23 -20.58
N SER A 64 -25.23 -12.74 -21.41
CA SER A 64 -25.04 -12.65 -22.86
C SER A 64 -23.79 -11.88 -23.27
N ASP A 65 -23.52 -10.75 -22.61
CA ASP A 65 -22.42 -9.86 -22.98
C ASP A 65 -21.08 -10.46 -22.54
N VAL A 66 -21.08 -11.11 -21.37
CA VAL A 66 -19.91 -11.83 -20.84
C VAL A 66 -19.53 -12.98 -21.74
N LEU A 67 -20.51 -13.76 -22.20
CA LEU A 67 -20.29 -14.89 -23.10
C LEU A 67 -19.78 -14.46 -24.47
N ALA A 68 -20.26 -13.32 -24.98
CA ALA A 68 -19.75 -12.72 -26.21
C ALA A 68 -18.28 -12.31 -26.06
N ASP A 69 -17.93 -11.60 -24.99
CA ASP A 69 -16.55 -11.16 -24.70
C ASP A 69 -15.60 -12.35 -24.49
N ALA A 70 -16.06 -13.39 -23.80
CA ALA A 70 -15.27 -14.58 -23.51
C ALA A 70 -15.22 -15.58 -24.68
N HIS A 71 -15.98 -15.35 -25.76
CA HIS A 71 -16.20 -16.32 -26.84
C HIS A 71 -16.58 -17.71 -26.33
N ALA A 72 -17.51 -17.77 -25.37
CA ALA A 72 -17.87 -18.98 -24.64
C ALA A 72 -19.36 -19.30 -24.72
N SER A 73 -19.71 -20.57 -24.45
CA SER A 73 -21.10 -21.06 -24.46
C SER A 73 -21.71 -21.23 -23.06
N ALA A 74 -20.92 -21.07 -22.00
CA ALA A 74 -21.35 -21.25 -20.62
C ALA A 74 -20.69 -20.20 -19.71
N LEU A 75 -21.48 -19.62 -18.79
CA LEU A 75 -21.01 -18.56 -17.91
C LEU A 75 -20.12 -19.16 -16.82
N GLN A 76 -18.96 -18.55 -16.60
CA GLN A 76 -18.04 -18.93 -15.55
C GLN A 76 -17.77 -17.78 -14.58
N MET A 77 -17.46 -18.15 -13.34
CA MET A 77 -16.96 -17.27 -12.29
C MET A 77 -15.54 -17.70 -11.94
N GLN A 78 -14.57 -16.79 -12.03
CA GLN A 78 -13.21 -17.05 -11.56
C GLN A 78 -13.11 -16.76 -10.06
N ILE A 79 -12.78 -17.77 -9.27
CA ILE A 79 -12.46 -17.66 -7.84
C ILE A 79 -11.03 -18.17 -7.64
N ASP A 80 -10.22 -17.45 -6.89
CA ASP A 80 -8.82 -17.79 -6.71
C ASP A 80 -8.61 -18.49 -5.38
N LEU A 81 -7.85 -19.58 -5.42
CA LEU A 81 -7.39 -20.35 -4.28
C LEU A 81 -6.08 -21.03 -4.68
N GLN A 82 -4.95 -20.55 -4.16
CA GLN A 82 -3.63 -20.98 -4.63
C GLN A 82 -3.32 -22.42 -4.22
N VAL A 83 -2.57 -23.12 -5.06
CA VAL A 83 -1.99 -24.40 -4.65
C VAL A 83 -0.98 -24.18 -3.51
N PRO A 84 -0.91 -25.08 -2.50
CA PRO A 84 -1.49 -26.41 -2.45
C PRO A 84 -2.87 -26.48 -1.75
N MET A 85 -3.58 -25.36 -1.59
CA MET A 85 -4.95 -25.39 -1.05
C MET A 85 -5.88 -26.16 -2.01
N VAL A 86 -6.87 -26.82 -1.43
CA VAL A 86 -7.82 -27.71 -2.10
C VAL A 86 -9.23 -27.18 -1.88
N ALA A 87 -9.96 -26.91 -2.96
CA ALA A 87 -11.40 -26.70 -2.90
C ALA A 87 -12.12 -28.05 -2.89
N ASP A 88 -12.81 -28.35 -1.79
CA ASP A 88 -13.57 -29.58 -1.60
C ASP A 88 -14.88 -29.55 -2.39
N SER A 89 -15.61 -28.45 -2.23
CA SER A 89 -16.87 -28.24 -2.93
C SER A 89 -17.21 -26.77 -3.07
N ILE A 90 -17.94 -26.47 -4.13
CA ILE A 90 -18.52 -25.16 -4.39
C ILE A 90 -20.02 -25.34 -4.51
N VAL A 91 -20.79 -24.59 -3.73
CA VAL A 91 -22.25 -24.78 -3.60
C VAL A 91 -22.96 -23.44 -3.78
N GLN A 92 -24.05 -23.43 -4.55
CA GLN A 92 -24.96 -22.28 -4.67
C GLN A 92 -26.40 -22.78 -4.67
N GLY A 93 -27.27 -22.15 -3.88
CA GLY A 93 -28.69 -22.54 -3.77
C GLY A 93 -28.90 -24.01 -3.34
N GLY A 94 -28.00 -24.55 -2.52
CA GLY A 94 -28.01 -25.95 -2.08
C GLY A 94 -27.51 -26.97 -3.10
N SER A 95 -27.13 -26.55 -4.31
CA SER A 95 -26.62 -27.43 -5.37
C SER A 95 -25.10 -27.30 -5.52
N ARG A 96 -24.42 -28.44 -5.66
CA ARG A 96 -22.97 -28.46 -5.96
C ARG A 96 -22.75 -28.01 -7.40
N LEU A 97 -21.84 -27.06 -7.60
CA LEU A 97 -21.44 -26.57 -8.91
C LEU A 97 -20.28 -27.40 -9.47
N THR A 98 -20.05 -27.30 -10.77
CA THR A 98 -18.86 -27.87 -11.41
C THR A 98 -17.82 -26.79 -11.66
N TRP A 99 -16.54 -27.11 -11.53
CA TRP A 99 -15.46 -26.17 -11.77
C TRP A 99 -14.25 -26.86 -12.39
N THR A 100 -13.41 -26.09 -13.07
CA THR A 100 -12.07 -26.49 -13.52
C THR A 100 -11.02 -25.64 -12.81
N ARG A 101 -9.79 -26.15 -12.68
CA ARG A 101 -8.67 -25.41 -12.10
C ARG A 101 -7.63 -25.11 -13.18
N ASP A 102 -7.13 -23.90 -13.19
CA ASP A 102 -5.96 -23.47 -13.97
C ASP A 102 -4.99 -22.76 -13.02
N GLY A 103 -3.92 -23.47 -12.64
CA GLY A 103 -2.99 -23.01 -11.61
C GLY A 103 -3.70 -22.65 -10.30
N ASN A 104 -3.67 -21.36 -9.96
CA ASN A 104 -4.24 -20.79 -8.73
C ASN A 104 -5.70 -20.35 -8.85
N ALA A 105 -6.30 -20.44 -10.04
CA ALA A 105 -7.67 -20.01 -10.31
C ALA A 105 -8.62 -21.21 -10.49
N LEU A 106 -9.84 -21.06 -10.00
CA LEU A 106 -10.98 -21.96 -10.17
C LEU A 106 -12.02 -21.28 -11.08
N PHE A 107 -12.39 -21.94 -12.17
CA PHE A 107 -13.43 -21.47 -13.08
C PHE A 107 -14.71 -22.24 -12.83
N VAL A 108 -15.62 -21.63 -12.09
CA VAL A 108 -16.88 -22.24 -11.62
C VAL A 108 -17.98 -21.98 -12.63
N ALA A 109 -18.64 -23.05 -13.10
CA ALA A 109 -19.79 -22.92 -13.98
C ALA A 109 -21.00 -22.36 -13.18
N ILE A 110 -21.54 -21.23 -13.63
CA ILE A 110 -22.71 -20.60 -13.02
C ILE A 110 -23.96 -21.03 -13.80
N PRO A 111 -24.92 -21.72 -13.16
CA PRO A 111 -26.12 -22.18 -13.85
C PRO A 111 -27.08 -21.00 -14.13
N GLY A 112 -27.75 -21.06 -15.27
CA GLY A 112 -28.71 -20.05 -15.69
C GLY A 112 -28.07 -18.82 -16.32
N ALA A 113 -28.86 -17.75 -16.44
CA ALA A 113 -28.45 -16.47 -17.00
C ALA A 113 -28.82 -15.36 -15.99
N PRO A 114 -27.98 -15.11 -14.97
CA PRO A 114 -28.28 -14.10 -13.96
C PRO A 114 -28.43 -12.73 -14.61
N ARG A 115 -29.40 -11.95 -14.13
CA ARG A 115 -29.68 -10.60 -14.64
C ARG A 115 -28.82 -9.58 -13.90
N ALA A 116 -28.40 -8.53 -14.59
CA ALA A 116 -27.71 -7.41 -13.97
C ALA A 116 -28.53 -6.84 -12.80
N GLY A 117 -27.86 -6.59 -11.67
CA GLY A 117 -28.47 -6.17 -10.41
C GLY A 117 -28.94 -7.30 -9.50
N GLU A 118 -29.03 -8.55 -9.97
CA GLU A 118 -29.31 -9.69 -9.09
C GLU A 118 -28.13 -9.96 -8.15
N THR A 119 -28.45 -10.52 -6.98
CA THR A 119 -27.46 -10.99 -6.02
C THR A 119 -27.50 -12.50 -5.88
N GLY A 120 -26.36 -13.10 -5.63
CA GLY A 120 -26.21 -14.53 -5.36
C GLY A 120 -25.19 -14.77 -4.27
N THR A 121 -25.25 -15.93 -3.65
CA THR A 121 -24.23 -16.38 -2.68
C THR A 121 -23.74 -17.75 -3.07
N LEU A 122 -22.42 -17.90 -3.13
CA LEU A 122 -21.73 -19.14 -3.44
C LEU A 122 -20.77 -19.46 -2.30
N THR A 123 -20.82 -20.68 -1.80
CA THR A 123 -19.97 -21.12 -0.69
C THR A 123 -18.89 -22.06 -1.19
N VAL A 124 -17.62 -21.72 -0.92
CA VAL A 124 -16.47 -22.56 -1.23
C VAL A 124 -15.97 -23.21 0.06
N TYR A 125 -16.07 -24.54 0.14
CA TYR A 125 -15.47 -25.35 1.20
C TYR A 125 -14.07 -25.77 0.79
N TYR A 126 -13.10 -25.66 1.69
CA TYR A 126 -11.71 -25.87 1.34
C TYR A 126 -10.85 -26.30 2.53
N HIS A 127 -9.70 -26.89 2.23
CA HIS A 127 -8.67 -27.21 3.20
C HIS A 127 -7.29 -27.24 2.56
N GLY A 128 -6.25 -27.34 3.37
CA GLY A 128 -4.90 -27.58 2.90
C GLY A 128 -3.84 -27.05 3.83
N LYS A 129 -2.61 -27.02 3.33
CA LYS A 129 -1.45 -26.46 4.02
C LYS A 129 -1.02 -25.21 3.26
N PRO A 130 -1.40 -23.99 3.69
CA PRO A 130 -1.06 -22.78 2.97
C PRO A 130 0.46 -22.64 2.86
N ARG A 131 0.91 -21.92 1.82
CA ARG A 131 2.31 -21.57 1.69
C ARG A 131 2.78 -20.87 2.96
N ALA A 132 3.92 -21.32 3.49
CA ALA A 132 4.58 -20.63 4.60
C ALA A 132 5.47 -19.50 4.07
N ALA A 133 5.38 -18.32 4.67
CA ALA A 133 6.29 -17.21 4.38
C ALA A 133 7.68 -17.48 4.96
N ILE A 134 8.72 -17.29 4.16
CA ILE A 134 10.11 -17.56 4.53
C ILE A 134 10.78 -16.29 5.10
N ARG A 135 10.58 -15.15 4.45
CA ARG A 135 11.10 -13.81 4.76
C ARG A 135 9.97 -12.76 4.78
N PRO A 136 8.94 -12.92 5.61
CA PRO A 136 7.87 -11.93 5.72
C PRO A 136 8.42 -10.58 6.21
N PRO A 137 7.89 -9.43 5.74
CA PRO A 137 6.80 -9.31 4.77
C PRO A 137 7.24 -9.39 3.29
N TRP A 138 8.52 -9.62 2.99
CA TRP A 138 9.06 -9.67 1.61
C TRP A 138 8.72 -10.94 0.82
N ASP A 139 8.00 -11.85 1.44
CA ASP A 139 7.21 -12.87 0.76
C ASP A 139 5.92 -13.15 1.54
N GLY A 140 4.88 -13.53 0.81
CA GLY A 140 3.56 -13.74 1.40
C GLY A 140 3.29 -15.16 1.93
N GLY A 141 2.22 -15.27 2.71
CA GLY A 141 1.65 -16.52 3.20
C GLY A 141 1.51 -16.57 4.72
N TYR A 142 1.31 -17.79 5.24
CA TYR A 142 1.22 -18.02 6.68
C TYR A 142 2.60 -18.01 7.34
N ILE A 143 2.66 -17.38 8.50
CA ILE A 143 3.87 -17.25 9.30
C ILE A 143 3.68 -18.11 10.54
N TRP A 144 4.38 -19.24 10.60
CA TRP A 144 4.34 -20.16 11.73
C TRP A 144 5.60 -19.96 12.56
N ARG A 145 5.47 -19.31 13.72
CA ARG A 145 6.58 -19.01 14.63
C ARG A 145 6.24 -19.39 16.07
N ARG A 146 7.20 -19.13 16.95
CA ARG A 146 7.03 -19.19 18.40
C ARG A 146 7.50 -17.88 19.01
N ASP A 147 6.86 -17.48 20.11
CA ASP A 147 7.31 -16.35 20.90
C ASP A 147 8.57 -16.71 21.73
N THR A 148 9.06 -15.75 22.51
CA THR A 148 10.25 -15.91 23.37
C THR A 148 10.05 -16.91 24.52
N LEU A 149 8.81 -17.27 24.83
CA LEU A 149 8.44 -18.27 25.84
C LEU A 149 8.17 -19.66 25.22
N GLY A 150 8.27 -19.78 23.89
CA GLY A 150 8.02 -21.01 23.15
C GLY A 150 6.55 -21.26 22.81
N ASN A 151 5.63 -20.34 23.11
CA ASN A 151 4.22 -20.46 22.72
C ASN A 151 4.08 -20.31 21.21
N ARG A 152 3.02 -20.89 20.62
CA ARG A 152 2.74 -20.73 19.19
C ARG A 152 2.34 -19.30 18.88
N TRP A 153 2.87 -18.78 17.78
CA TRP A 153 2.55 -17.45 17.28
C TRP A 153 2.39 -17.52 15.76
N VAL A 154 1.20 -17.20 15.29
CA VAL A 154 0.77 -17.38 13.90
C VAL A 154 0.32 -16.05 13.36
N ALA A 155 0.74 -15.71 12.15
CA ALA A 155 0.20 -14.57 11.43
C ALA A 155 0.09 -14.83 9.93
N THR A 156 -0.50 -13.89 9.20
CA THR A 156 -0.47 -13.84 7.74
C THR A 156 0.09 -12.50 7.27
N ALA A 157 0.78 -12.48 6.15
CA ALA A 157 1.12 -11.26 5.41
C ALA A 157 1.04 -11.64 3.93
N ASN A 158 0.20 -10.97 3.13
CA ASN A 158 -0.18 -11.48 1.81
C ASN A 158 -0.13 -10.46 0.68
N GLU A 159 0.32 -9.23 0.93
CA GLU A 159 0.54 -8.24 -0.13
C GLU A 159 1.42 -8.81 -1.26
N GLY A 160 1.07 -8.49 -2.50
CA GLY A 160 1.70 -8.99 -3.73
C GLY A 160 1.44 -10.47 -4.05
N LEU A 161 1.55 -11.38 -3.07
CA LEU A 161 1.26 -12.81 -3.28
C LEU A 161 -0.24 -13.06 -3.48
N GLY A 162 -1.08 -12.30 -2.78
CA GLY A 162 -2.53 -12.39 -2.84
C GLY A 162 -3.16 -13.22 -1.71
N ALA A 163 -4.36 -12.82 -1.32
CA ALA A 163 -5.13 -13.40 -0.22
C ALA A 163 -5.55 -14.86 -0.50
N SER A 164 -5.65 -15.22 -1.78
CA SER A 164 -5.97 -16.58 -2.23
C SER A 164 -4.99 -17.65 -1.78
N VAL A 165 -3.83 -17.28 -1.22
CA VAL A 165 -2.88 -18.22 -0.62
C VAL A 165 -3.48 -19.02 0.54
N TRP A 166 -4.55 -18.52 1.17
CA TRP A 166 -5.16 -19.20 2.32
C TRP A 166 -6.69 -19.21 2.38
N TRP A 167 -7.40 -18.44 1.57
CA TRP A 167 -8.87 -18.50 1.51
C TRP A 167 -9.39 -18.19 0.11
N PRO A 168 -10.49 -18.83 -0.32
CA PRO A 168 -11.02 -18.65 -1.67
C PRO A 168 -11.73 -17.30 -1.81
N ASN A 169 -11.33 -16.48 -2.78
CA ASN A 169 -11.87 -15.13 -2.98
C ASN A 169 -11.71 -14.64 -4.43
N LYS A 170 -12.28 -13.47 -4.75
CA LYS A 170 -11.95 -12.74 -5.99
C LYS A 170 -10.64 -12.01 -5.74
N ASP A 171 -9.54 -12.71 -5.98
CA ASP A 171 -8.20 -12.19 -5.67
C ASP A 171 -7.78 -11.29 -6.82
N TYR A 172 -8.33 -10.08 -6.82
CA TYR A 172 -8.08 -8.98 -7.75
C TYR A 172 -7.93 -7.71 -6.93
N LEU A 173 -6.90 -6.89 -7.20
CA LEU A 173 -6.54 -5.80 -6.30
C LEU A 173 -7.63 -4.74 -6.17
N ALA A 174 -8.41 -4.49 -7.23
CA ALA A 174 -9.49 -3.50 -7.16
C ALA A 174 -10.83 -4.05 -6.64
N ASP A 175 -10.89 -5.31 -6.18
CA ASP A 175 -12.10 -5.89 -5.61
C ASP A 175 -12.11 -5.71 -4.09
N GLU A 176 -13.10 -4.97 -3.59
CA GLU A 176 -13.28 -4.67 -2.17
C GLU A 176 -14.75 -4.92 -1.81
N PRO A 177 -15.09 -5.98 -1.03
CA PRO A 177 -16.46 -6.19 -0.58
C PRO A 177 -16.93 -5.05 0.32
N ASP A 178 -18.24 -4.75 0.29
CA ASP A 178 -18.86 -3.73 1.15
C ASP A 178 -18.61 -3.97 2.65
N SER A 179 -18.49 -5.24 3.06
CA SER A 179 -18.22 -5.66 4.43
C SER A 179 -17.74 -7.12 4.49
N GLN A 180 -17.25 -7.55 5.64
CA GLN A 180 -16.77 -8.93 5.82
C GLN A 180 -16.94 -9.44 7.24
N ARG A 181 -17.35 -10.70 7.37
CA ARG A 181 -17.24 -11.49 8.61
C ARG A 181 -16.01 -12.37 8.54
N ILE A 182 -15.24 -12.38 9.64
CA ILE A 182 -14.01 -13.17 9.79
C ILE A 182 -14.15 -14.00 11.07
N ALA A 183 -14.32 -15.31 10.91
CA ALA A 183 -14.47 -16.25 12.01
C ALA A 183 -13.30 -17.23 12.04
N ILE A 184 -12.32 -16.98 12.92
CA ILE A 184 -11.11 -17.78 13.04
C ILE A 184 -11.21 -18.69 14.26
N THR A 185 -11.07 -20.00 14.04
CA THR A 185 -11.01 -21.00 15.10
C THR A 185 -9.57 -21.38 15.39
N MET A 186 -9.14 -21.18 16.63
CA MET A 186 -7.79 -21.46 17.12
C MET A 186 -7.82 -22.47 18.27
N PRO A 187 -6.76 -23.29 18.46
CA PRO A 187 -6.61 -24.09 19.66
C PRO A 187 -6.44 -23.22 20.90
N ASP A 188 -7.04 -23.63 22.02
CA ASP A 188 -6.84 -22.96 23.30
C ASP A 188 -5.35 -23.09 23.75
N PRO A 189 -4.76 -22.06 24.39
CA PRO A 189 -5.35 -20.78 24.80
C PRO A 189 -5.04 -19.62 23.82
N MET A 190 -4.81 -19.89 22.53
CA MET A 190 -4.46 -18.84 21.57
C MET A 190 -5.64 -17.90 21.31
N VAL A 191 -5.36 -16.60 21.24
CA VAL A 191 -6.32 -15.55 20.88
C VAL A 191 -6.04 -15.10 19.46
N ASP A 192 -7.08 -15.02 18.62
CA ASP A 192 -7.00 -14.41 17.30
C ASP A 192 -7.47 -12.94 17.33
N VAL A 193 -6.70 -12.07 16.69
CA VAL A 193 -6.99 -10.66 16.47
C VAL A 193 -7.00 -10.39 14.97
N SER A 194 -8.20 -10.17 14.43
CA SER A 194 -8.42 -9.87 13.00
C SER A 194 -8.91 -8.43 12.80
N ASN A 195 -9.17 -8.06 11.55
CA ASN A 195 -9.67 -6.75 11.13
C ASN A 195 -11.08 -6.45 11.70
N GLY A 196 -11.46 -5.18 11.80
CA GLY A 196 -12.80 -4.78 12.23
C GLY A 196 -13.06 -4.95 13.74
N ARG A 197 -14.31 -5.19 14.14
CA ARG A 197 -14.70 -5.31 15.56
C ARG A 197 -14.95 -6.75 15.97
N LEU A 198 -14.43 -7.14 17.13
CA LEU A 198 -14.77 -8.42 17.75
C LEU A 198 -16.25 -8.40 18.14
N ARG A 199 -17.04 -9.30 17.52
CA ARG A 199 -18.47 -9.46 17.82
C ARG A 199 -18.72 -10.54 18.85
N SER A 200 -18.02 -11.68 18.73
CA SER A 200 -18.22 -12.78 19.66
C SER A 200 -16.98 -13.68 19.80
N THR A 201 -16.89 -14.34 20.95
CA THR A 201 -15.93 -15.42 21.20
C THR A 201 -16.71 -16.65 21.65
N THR A 202 -16.53 -17.77 20.96
CA THR A 202 -17.26 -19.00 21.21
C THR A 202 -16.29 -20.13 21.56
N LYS A 203 -16.38 -20.66 22.79
CA LYS A 203 -15.68 -21.88 23.19
C LYS A 203 -16.42 -23.09 22.62
N ASN A 204 -15.73 -23.89 21.81
CA ASN A 204 -16.39 -24.97 21.06
C ASN A 204 -16.51 -26.29 21.85
N GLY A 205 -15.91 -26.38 23.05
CA GLY A 205 -15.94 -27.57 23.90
C GLY A 205 -14.99 -28.69 23.47
N ASP A 206 -14.25 -28.52 22.37
CA ASP A 206 -13.25 -29.46 21.84
C ASP A 206 -11.79 -28.99 22.06
N GLY A 207 -11.58 -28.02 22.96
CA GLY A 207 -10.28 -27.39 23.19
C GLY A 207 -9.91 -26.33 22.15
N THR A 208 -10.90 -25.83 21.39
CA THR A 208 -10.75 -24.69 20.48
C THR A 208 -11.71 -23.57 20.81
N THR A 209 -11.33 -22.35 20.42
CA THR A 209 -12.14 -21.15 20.53
C THR A 209 -12.25 -20.47 19.16
N THR A 210 -13.46 -20.07 18.80
CA THR A 210 -13.76 -19.26 17.60
C THR A 210 -13.86 -17.79 17.96
N TYR A 211 -13.09 -16.95 17.28
CA TYR A 211 -13.14 -15.49 17.37
C TYR A 211 -13.82 -14.95 16.13
N GLU A 212 -14.95 -14.28 16.31
CA GLU A 212 -15.69 -13.66 15.21
C GLU A 212 -15.47 -12.15 15.23
N TRP A 213 -14.78 -11.68 14.20
CA TRP A 213 -14.57 -10.29 13.89
C TRP A 213 -15.46 -9.88 12.71
N PHE A 214 -15.80 -8.59 12.63
CA PHE A 214 -16.58 -8.04 11.54
C PHE A 214 -16.04 -6.69 11.10
N VAL A 215 -15.73 -6.59 9.81
CA VAL A 215 -15.35 -5.36 9.12
C VAL A 215 -16.61 -4.76 8.50
N ALA A 216 -16.95 -3.55 8.91
CA ALA A 216 -18.18 -2.88 8.50
C ALA A 216 -18.03 -1.96 7.29
N GLU A 217 -16.80 -1.56 6.98
CA GLU A 217 -16.46 -0.77 5.81
C GLU A 217 -15.77 -1.64 4.73
N PRO A 218 -15.62 -1.15 3.48
CA PRO A 218 -14.91 -1.89 2.44
C PRO A 218 -13.47 -2.22 2.84
N ILE A 219 -12.98 -3.38 2.40
CA ILE A 219 -11.64 -3.87 2.75
C ILE A 219 -11.01 -4.59 1.56
N ASN A 220 -9.71 -4.39 1.34
CA ASN A 220 -9.01 -5.17 0.33
C ASN A 220 -8.79 -6.62 0.78
N ASN A 221 -8.84 -7.57 -0.15
CA ASN A 221 -8.64 -8.98 0.20
C ASN A 221 -7.27 -9.25 0.86
N TYR A 222 -6.21 -8.53 0.48
CA TYR A 222 -4.86 -8.75 1.04
C TYR A 222 -4.73 -8.26 2.49
N ASP A 223 -5.57 -7.30 2.90
CA ASP A 223 -5.61 -6.76 4.26
C ASP A 223 -6.18 -7.73 5.28
N VAL A 224 -6.99 -8.70 4.83
CA VAL A 224 -7.61 -9.70 5.70
C VAL A 224 -6.51 -10.54 6.34
N SER A 225 -6.42 -10.44 7.65
CA SER A 225 -5.32 -11.03 8.41
C SER A 225 -5.77 -11.97 9.51
N VAL A 226 -4.93 -12.95 9.80
CA VAL A 226 -4.95 -13.75 11.03
C VAL A 226 -3.76 -13.29 11.86
N ASN A 227 -3.97 -12.95 13.13
CA ASN A 227 -2.90 -12.73 14.10
C ASN A 227 -3.25 -13.47 15.37
N ALA A 228 -2.57 -14.58 15.64
CA ALA A 228 -2.91 -15.49 16.72
C ALA A 228 -1.73 -15.83 17.62
N GLY A 229 -1.91 -15.60 18.92
CA GLY A 229 -0.87 -15.76 19.93
C GLY A 229 -1.42 -15.61 21.35
N THR A 230 -0.52 -15.49 22.31
CA THR A 230 -0.87 -15.19 23.71
C THR A 230 -0.87 -13.68 23.90
N TYR A 231 -1.96 -13.02 23.49
CA TYR A 231 -2.08 -11.57 23.52
C TYR A 231 -2.57 -11.04 24.89
N ALA A 232 -2.04 -9.89 25.29
CA ALA A 232 -2.72 -8.98 26.22
C ALA A 232 -3.47 -7.92 25.41
N HIS A 233 -4.33 -7.15 26.08
CA HIS A 233 -5.14 -6.10 25.43
C HIS A 233 -5.28 -4.88 26.33
N TRP A 234 -5.24 -3.70 25.73
CA TRP A 234 -5.85 -2.50 26.29
C TRP A 234 -6.46 -1.63 25.22
N THR A 235 -7.45 -0.83 25.61
CA THR A 235 -8.11 0.14 24.74
C THR A 235 -7.79 1.54 25.21
N GLU A 236 -7.66 2.45 24.26
CA GLU A 236 -7.63 3.87 24.48
C GLU A 236 -8.71 4.57 23.68
N ASN A 237 -9.29 5.63 24.24
CA ASN A 237 -10.15 6.54 23.49
C ASN A 237 -9.31 7.75 23.04
N TYR A 238 -9.31 8.00 21.75
CA TYR A 238 -8.70 9.15 21.10
C TYR A 238 -9.81 10.09 20.63
N ALA A 239 -9.66 11.39 20.90
CA ALA A 239 -10.61 12.41 20.48
C ALA A 239 -10.24 12.85 19.06
N GLY A 240 -10.65 12.07 18.06
CA GLY A 240 -10.33 12.32 16.66
C GLY A 240 -11.25 13.35 16.02
N GLU A 241 -10.86 13.80 14.83
CA GLU A 241 -11.56 14.87 14.10
C GLU A 241 -13.04 14.55 13.78
N ALA A 242 -13.41 13.27 13.60
CA ALA A 242 -14.79 12.84 13.37
C ALA A 242 -15.51 12.34 14.63
N GLY A 243 -14.89 12.44 15.81
CA GLY A 243 -15.45 12.04 17.10
C GLY A 243 -14.54 11.12 17.90
N PRO A 244 -15.06 10.46 18.95
CA PRO A 244 -14.30 9.48 19.70
C PRO A 244 -13.92 8.27 18.84
N LEU A 245 -12.63 8.02 18.70
CA LEU A 245 -12.06 6.84 18.06
C LEU A 245 -11.52 5.90 19.16
N SER A 246 -11.88 4.63 19.10
CA SER A 246 -11.18 3.62 19.91
C SER A 246 -9.91 3.16 19.21
N MET A 247 -8.83 3.09 19.97
CA MET A 247 -7.56 2.51 19.57
C MET A 247 -7.30 1.30 20.46
N ASP A 248 -7.25 0.10 19.88
CA ASP A 248 -7.00 -1.13 20.63
C ASP A 248 -5.58 -1.64 20.38
N PHE A 249 -4.94 -2.12 21.43
CA PHE A 249 -3.54 -2.52 21.38
C PHE A 249 -3.40 -3.95 21.87
N TRP A 250 -2.81 -4.80 21.01
CA TRP A 250 -2.71 -6.24 21.22
C TRP A 250 -1.24 -6.70 21.16
N PRO A 251 -0.41 -6.45 22.18
CA PRO A 251 0.91 -7.05 22.26
C PRO A 251 0.83 -8.49 22.76
N LEU A 252 1.86 -9.28 22.50
CA LEU A 252 2.06 -10.50 23.25
C LEU A 252 2.10 -10.15 24.74
N ALA A 253 1.47 -10.99 25.58
CA ALA A 253 1.30 -10.71 27.00
C ALA A 253 2.64 -10.48 27.72
N VAL A 254 3.70 -11.18 27.28
CA VAL A 254 5.07 -11.03 27.78
C VAL A 254 5.69 -9.66 27.44
N HIS A 255 5.18 -8.97 26.42
CA HIS A 255 5.67 -7.67 25.96
C HIS A 255 4.78 -6.49 26.35
N LEU A 256 3.74 -6.71 27.16
CA LEU A 256 2.75 -5.67 27.53
C LEU A 256 3.40 -4.37 28.03
N ASP A 257 4.41 -4.46 28.90
CA ASP A 257 5.08 -3.28 29.45
C ASP A 257 5.95 -2.54 28.42
N ALA A 258 6.57 -3.27 27.49
CA ALA A 258 7.32 -2.66 26.39
C ALA A 258 6.37 -1.95 25.43
N ALA A 259 5.26 -2.59 25.07
CA ALA A 259 4.22 -2.02 24.23
C ALA A 259 3.61 -0.76 24.84
N LYS A 260 3.27 -0.77 26.13
CA LYS A 260 2.75 0.42 26.84
C LYS A 260 3.71 1.61 26.85
N ARG A 261 5.02 1.38 26.76
CA ARG A 261 6.01 2.47 26.63
C ARG A 261 6.14 2.96 25.19
N GLN A 262 6.14 2.03 24.24
CA GLN A 262 6.43 2.36 22.85
C GLN A 262 5.21 2.87 22.09
N TRP A 263 4.07 2.21 22.20
CA TRP A 263 2.88 2.45 21.39
C TRP A 263 2.10 3.71 21.77
N VAL A 264 2.52 4.44 22.80
CA VAL A 264 2.02 5.80 23.10
C VAL A 264 2.19 6.75 21.89
N GLN A 265 3.16 6.46 21.02
CA GLN A 265 3.41 7.19 19.78
C GLN A 265 2.25 7.09 18.77
N ALA A 266 1.38 6.08 18.89
CA ALA A 266 0.21 5.97 18.01
C ALA A 266 -0.73 7.19 18.15
N ARG A 267 -0.78 7.84 19.32
CA ARG A 267 -1.57 9.08 19.50
C ARG A 267 -0.99 10.27 18.75
N SER A 268 0.32 10.49 18.82
CA SER A 268 0.97 11.59 18.11
C SER A 268 0.94 11.35 16.60
N MET A 269 1.09 10.09 16.17
CA MET A 269 0.89 9.67 14.78
C MET A 269 -0.52 10.01 14.30
N MET A 270 -1.55 9.55 15.03
CA MET A 270 -2.95 9.79 14.67
C MET A 270 -3.25 11.29 14.57
N ALA A 271 -2.78 12.11 15.53
CA ALA A 271 -2.99 13.55 15.50
C ALA A 271 -2.30 14.24 14.31
N CYS A 272 -1.08 13.83 13.96
CA CYS A 272 -0.37 14.39 12.81
C CYS A 272 -1.02 13.99 11.49
N PHE A 273 -1.42 12.72 11.35
CA PHE A 273 -2.05 12.22 10.13
C PHE A 273 -3.44 12.79 9.95
N GLU A 274 -4.24 12.92 11.02
CA GLU A 274 -5.51 13.64 10.92
C GLU A 274 -5.29 15.10 10.49
N HIS A 275 -4.29 15.80 11.02
CA HIS A 275 -3.96 17.15 10.58
C HIS A 275 -3.69 17.21 9.06
N TRP A 276 -2.84 16.34 8.54
CA TRP A 276 -2.41 16.38 7.14
C TRP A 276 -3.37 15.74 6.14
N PHE A 277 -4.10 14.71 6.53
CA PHE A 277 -4.87 13.83 5.64
C PHE A 277 -6.38 13.87 5.92
N GLY A 278 -6.80 14.43 7.05
CA GLY A 278 -8.20 14.45 7.48
C GLY A 278 -8.55 13.27 8.38
N PRO A 279 -9.81 13.18 8.82
CA PRO A 279 -10.22 12.20 9.83
C PRO A 279 -9.78 10.78 9.45
N TYR A 280 -9.39 9.99 10.45
CA TYR A 280 -9.10 8.57 10.26
C TYR A 280 -10.26 7.87 9.50
N PRO A 281 -10.02 7.07 8.46
CA PRO A 281 -11.11 6.64 7.57
C PRO A 281 -12.01 5.54 8.15
N TRP A 282 -11.58 4.84 9.20
CA TRP A 282 -12.21 3.59 9.70
C TRP A 282 -12.79 3.70 11.13
N TYR A 283 -13.48 4.80 11.47
CA TYR A 283 -14.03 4.98 12.82
C TYR A 283 -14.94 3.82 13.27
N THR A 284 -15.77 3.30 12.35
CA THR A 284 -16.67 2.16 12.62
C THR A 284 -15.89 0.92 13.09
N ASP A 285 -14.79 0.61 12.40
CA ASP A 285 -13.97 -0.58 12.64
C ASP A 285 -12.88 -0.37 13.71
N GLY A 286 -12.55 0.89 14.01
CA GLY A 286 -11.54 1.29 14.98
C GLY A 286 -10.12 1.04 14.50
N TYR A 287 -9.16 1.63 15.20
CA TYR A 287 -7.74 1.43 14.91
C TYR A 287 -7.15 0.37 15.84
N LYS A 288 -6.21 -0.46 15.35
CA LYS A 288 -5.43 -1.35 16.21
C LYS A 288 -3.97 -1.42 15.82
N LEU A 289 -3.12 -1.64 16.83
CA LEU A 289 -1.79 -2.22 16.64
C LEU A 289 -1.77 -3.63 17.20
N VAL A 290 -1.32 -4.58 16.40
CA VAL A 290 -1.26 -6.00 16.75
C VAL A 290 0.17 -6.48 16.62
N GLU A 291 0.75 -7.00 17.70
CA GLU A 291 2.12 -7.51 17.62
C GLU A 291 2.15 -8.77 16.74
N ALA A 292 3.05 -8.81 15.76
CA ALA A 292 3.14 -9.85 14.75
C ALA A 292 4.57 -10.43 14.60
N PRO A 293 4.72 -11.69 14.15
CA PRO A 293 6.01 -12.37 13.98
C PRO A 293 6.75 -11.96 12.68
N HIS A 294 6.49 -10.76 12.17
CA HIS A 294 7.11 -10.13 11.01
C HIS A 294 7.17 -8.62 11.24
N LEU A 295 7.93 -7.90 10.40
CA LEU A 295 8.31 -6.53 10.71
C LEU A 295 7.13 -5.54 10.81
N GLY A 296 6.27 -5.54 9.80
CA GLY A 296 5.09 -4.69 9.67
C GLY A 296 4.22 -5.20 8.51
N MET A 297 2.97 -4.76 8.47
CA MET A 297 2.04 -4.85 7.33
C MET A 297 0.81 -4.01 7.67
N GLU A 298 0.29 -3.29 6.69
CA GLU A 298 -0.76 -2.28 6.82
C GLU A 298 -2.19 -2.83 6.92
N HIS A 299 -2.36 -4.09 7.35
CA HIS A 299 -3.66 -4.75 7.40
C HIS A 299 -4.76 -3.84 7.98
N GLN A 300 -5.70 -3.43 7.12
CA GLN A 300 -6.71 -2.41 7.44
C GLN A 300 -7.32 -2.58 8.82
N SER A 301 -7.35 -1.52 9.64
CA SER A 301 -7.86 -1.50 11.02
C SER A 301 -7.17 -2.45 12.02
N ALA A 302 -6.15 -3.20 11.62
CA ALA A 302 -5.44 -4.20 12.41
C ALA A 302 -3.94 -4.23 12.08
N VAL A 303 -3.32 -3.04 12.05
CA VAL A 303 -1.93 -2.82 11.64
C VAL A 303 -0.98 -3.74 12.40
N ALA A 304 -0.20 -4.53 11.66
CA ALA A 304 0.72 -5.50 12.20
C ALA A 304 2.04 -4.82 12.61
N TYR A 305 2.56 -5.18 13.79
CA TYR A 305 3.73 -4.57 14.40
C TYR A 305 4.75 -5.61 14.84
N GLY A 306 5.97 -5.56 14.30
CA GLY A 306 7.08 -6.39 14.78
C GLY A 306 8.41 -5.65 14.85
N ASN A 307 8.37 -4.33 15.05
CA ASN A 307 9.57 -3.48 15.17
C ASN A 307 10.30 -3.62 16.53
N ARG A 308 9.94 -4.63 17.33
CA ARG A 308 10.61 -4.99 18.60
C ARG A 308 10.60 -3.90 19.65
N PHE A 309 9.64 -2.98 19.59
CA PHE A 309 9.51 -1.87 20.54
C PHE A 309 10.70 -0.90 20.49
N GLU A 310 11.28 -0.70 19.29
CA GLU A 310 12.39 0.21 19.04
C GLU A 310 11.97 1.38 18.13
N ASN A 311 12.62 2.53 18.29
CA ASN A 311 12.55 3.60 17.29
C ASN A 311 13.41 3.27 16.06
N GLY A 312 13.14 3.96 14.95
CA GLY A 312 13.73 3.67 13.65
C GLY A 312 13.21 2.37 13.05
N TYR A 313 13.87 1.91 12.00
CA TYR A 313 13.54 0.69 11.28
C TYR A 313 14.39 -0.48 11.81
N LEU A 314 13.85 -1.24 12.76
CA LEU A 314 14.58 -2.22 13.58
C LEU A 314 15.83 -1.59 14.21
N GLY A 315 15.66 -0.45 14.87
CA GLY A 315 16.74 0.27 15.54
C GLY A 315 17.70 0.99 14.60
N ARG A 316 17.36 1.14 13.30
CA ARG A 316 18.21 1.82 12.30
C ARG A 316 17.56 3.07 11.74
N ASP A 317 18.40 4.05 11.46
CA ASP A 317 18.01 5.25 10.73
C ASP A 317 18.18 5.04 9.22
N LEU A 318 17.07 4.99 8.49
CA LEU A 318 17.10 4.84 7.03
C LEU A 318 17.58 6.13 6.32
N SER A 319 17.30 7.31 6.89
CA SER A 319 17.71 8.59 6.29
C SER A 319 19.17 8.95 6.59
N LYS A 320 19.78 8.33 7.62
CA LYS A 320 21.13 8.65 8.13
C LYS A 320 21.29 10.10 8.60
N THR A 321 20.19 10.76 8.98
CA THR A 321 20.18 12.15 9.45
C THR A 321 19.99 12.27 10.96
N GLY A 322 19.72 11.17 11.64
CA GLY A 322 19.34 11.09 13.06
C GLY A 322 17.83 11.24 13.28
N HIS A 323 17.08 11.78 12.32
CA HIS A 323 15.64 12.01 12.47
C HIS A 323 14.83 10.72 12.52
N GLY A 324 15.21 9.68 11.76
CA GLY A 324 14.50 8.40 11.79
C GLY A 324 14.56 7.66 13.12
N MET A 325 15.48 8.01 14.02
CA MET A 325 15.58 7.39 15.36
C MET A 325 14.67 8.06 16.41
N GLN A 326 13.95 9.12 16.04
CA GLN A 326 13.14 9.88 17.00
C GLN A 326 11.74 9.27 17.20
N TRP A 327 11.36 8.33 16.33
CA TRP A 327 10.05 7.70 16.33
C TRP A 327 10.11 6.25 15.83
N ASP A 328 9.06 5.48 16.10
CA ASP A 328 8.93 4.10 15.64
C ASP A 328 8.52 4.03 14.18
N PHE A 329 9.37 3.45 13.33
CA PHE A 329 9.11 3.42 11.89
C PHE A 329 7.79 2.74 11.55
N ILE A 330 7.53 1.58 12.16
CA ILE A 330 6.40 0.73 11.79
C ILE A 330 5.08 1.33 12.28
N ILE A 331 5.07 2.03 13.42
CA ILE A 331 3.86 2.75 13.84
C ILE A 331 3.49 3.82 12.81
N VAL A 332 4.47 4.52 12.25
CA VAL A 332 4.24 5.66 11.36
C VAL A 332 3.94 5.22 9.94
N HIS A 333 4.79 4.36 9.36
CA HIS A 333 4.66 3.91 7.97
C HIS A 333 3.40 3.08 7.77
N GLU A 334 3.25 2.00 8.54
CA GLU A 334 2.13 1.07 8.36
C GLU A 334 0.77 1.71 8.68
N SER A 335 0.74 2.68 9.60
CA SER A 335 -0.51 3.41 9.87
C SER A 335 -0.81 4.49 8.84
N ALA A 336 0.18 4.97 8.09
CA ALA A 336 -0.06 5.93 7.00
C ALA A 336 -0.90 5.28 5.89
N HIS A 337 -0.75 3.98 5.69
CA HIS A 337 -1.51 3.21 4.73
C HIS A 337 -3.01 3.16 5.01
N GLU A 338 -3.44 3.43 6.24
CA GLU A 338 -4.86 3.57 6.55
C GLU A 338 -5.50 4.70 5.73
N TRP A 339 -4.74 5.74 5.37
CA TRP A 339 -5.14 6.77 4.40
C TRP A 339 -4.66 6.46 2.97
N TRP A 340 -3.46 5.88 2.83
CA TRP A 340 -2.76 5.69 1.55
C TRP A 340 -2.47 4.22 1.26
N GLY A 341 -3.42 3.47 0.73
CA GLY A 341 -3.33 2.02 0.73
C GLY A 341 -4.73 1.45 0.83
N ASN A 342 -5.33 1.69 1.98
CA ASN A 342 -6.60 1.09 2.38
C ASN A 342 -7.76 2.04 2.04
N ASN A 343 -7.64 3.33 2.36
CA ASN A 343 -8.72 4.29 2.06
C ASN A 343 -8.73 4.71 0.58
N ILE A 344 -7.53 4.81 0.00
CA ILE A 344 -7.32 5.08 -1.42
C ILE A 344 -6.49 3.91 -1.97
N THR A 345 -7.19 2.90 -2.46
CA THR A 345 -6.60 1.68 -3.03
C THR A 345 -6.26 1.88 -4.50
N VAL A 346 -5.26 1.19 -5.05
CA VAL A 346 -5.01 1.22 -6.51
C VAL A 346 -5.79 0.14 -7.25
N LYS A 347 -6.19 0.42 -8.49
CA LYS A 347 -6.91 -0.55 -9.33
C LYS A 347 -6.02 -1.68 -9.83
N ASP A 348 -4.72 -1.43 -9.94
CA ASP A 348 -3.74 -2.33 -10.51
C ASP A 348 -2.41 -2.14 -9.77
N GLY A 349 -1.67 -3.24 -9.56
CA GLY A 349 -0.38 -3.21 -8.88
C GLY A 349 0.61 -2.27 -9.57
N ALA A 350 0.49 -2.04 -10.88
CA ALA A 350 1.36 -1.10 -11.59
C ALA A 350 1.33 0.32 -11.02
N ASP A 351 0.28 0.69 -10.28
CA ASP A 351 0.09 1.99 -9.66
C ASP A 351 0.51 2.04 -8.17
N MET A 352 1.17 1.00 -7.63
CA MET A 352 1.48 0.82 -6.18
C MET A 352 2.28 1.98 -5.54
N TRP A 353 2.87 2.87 -6.33
CA TRP A 353 3.47 4.10 -5.81
C TRP A 353 2.48 5.03 -5.08
N VAL A 354 1.18 4.93 -5.37
CA VAL A 354 0.17 5.69 -4.63
C VAL A 354 0.11 5.24 -3.17
N HIS A 355 0.31 3.95 -2.91
CA HIS A 355 0.37 3.41 -1.55
C HIS A 355 1.70 3.82 -0.92
N GLU A 356 2.79 3.39 -1.54
CA GLU A 356 4.10 3.45 -0.91
C GLU A 356 4.78 4.81 -0.95
N GLY A 357 4.56 5.55 -2.03
CA GLY A 357 5.11 6.90 -2.18
C GLY A 357 4.49 7.85 -1.17
N PHE A 358 3.18 7.75 -0.93
CA PHE A 358 2.49 8.58 0.05
C PHE A 358 2.73 8.10 1.49
N ALA A 359 2.78 6.79 1.75
CA ALA A 359 3.17 6.27 3.06
C ALA A 359 4.60 6.72 3.43
N ASN A 360 5.55 6.58 2.50
CA ASN A 360 6.91 7.10 2.72
C ASN A 360 6.94 8.63 2.90
N TYR A 361 6.15 9.38 2.12
CA TYR A 361 6.06 10.83 2.31
C TYR A 361 5.44 11.23 3.66
N SER A 362 4.58 10.40 4.23
CA SER A 362 3.99 10.62 5.56
C SER A 362 5.03 10.60 6.67
N GLU A 363 6.14 9.85 6.51
CA GLU A 363 7.28 9.84 7.43
C GLU A 363 7.94 11.22 7.56
N ASN A 364 8.06 11.93 6.44
CA ASN A 364 8.55 13.32 6.39
C ASN A 364 7.62 14.25 7.17
N LEU A 365 6.32 14.20 6.87
CA LEU A 365 5.32 15.05 7.52
C LEU A 365 5.25 14.78 9.02
N TYR A 366 5.36 13.50 9.41
CA TYR A 366 5.41 13.11 10.81
C TYR A 366 6.67 13.63 11.52
N THR A 367 7.83 13.58 10.85
CA THR A 367 9.06 14.18 11.38
C THR A 367 8.88 15.69 11.60
N GLU A 368 8.19 16.40 10.70
CA GLU A 368 7.85 17.82 10.90
C GLU A 368 6.94 18.03 12.11
N CYS A 369 5.86 17.25 12.24
CA CYS A 369 4.94 17.33 13.39
C CYS A 369 5.67 17.11 14.72
N GLN A 370 6.51 16.06 14.79
CA GLN A 370 7.17 15.64 16.01
C GLN A 370 8.25 16.64 16.47
N THR A 371 8.94 17.26 15.52
CA THR A 371 10.05 18.19 15.80
C THR A 371 9.63 19.66 15.80
N GLY A 372 8.48 19.99 15.21
CA GLY A 372 8.08 21.36 14.89
C GLY A 372 8.95 22.01 13.80
N SER A 373 9.70 21.22 13.02
CA SER A 373 10.69 21.73 12.06
C SER A 373 10.48 21.16 10.66
N LYS A 374 10.07 22.03 9.73
CA LYS A 374 10.01 21.71 8.28
C LYS A 374 11.37 21.26 7.74
N LYS A 375 12.46 21.84 8.27
CA LYS A 375 13.82 21.46 7.90
C LYS A 375 14.13 20.01 8.30
N ALA A 376 13.74 19.57 9.49
CA ALA A 376 13.98 18.20 9.93
C ALA A 376 13.23 17.17 9.07
N GLY A 377 11.98 17.48 8.70
CA GLY A 377 11.23 16.65 7.73
C GLY A 377 11.95 16.59 6.38
N ALA A 378 12.36 17.74 5.84
CA ALA A 378 13.11 17.80 4.59
C ALA A 378 14.41 16.98 4.65
N GLU A 379 15.21 17.14 5.71
CA GLU A 379 16.44 16.37 5.92
C GLU A 379 16.17 14.86 5.95
N TYR A 380 15.08 14.42 6.59
CA TYR A 380 14.68 13.02 6.59
C TYR A 380 14.42 12.48 5.16
N VAL A 381 13.51 13.10 4.40
CA VAL A 381 13.16 12.60 3.04
C VAL A 381 14.30 12.75 2.04
N ILE A 382 15.10 13.81 2.14
CA ILE A 382 16.29 13.97 1.30
C ILE A 382 17.31 12.87 1.64
N GLY A 383 17.46 12.51 2.92
CA GLY A 383 18.35 11.43 3.36
C GLY A 383 17.98 10.07 2.78
N THR A 384 16.67 9.78 2.62
CA THR A 384 16.22 8.50 2.02
C THR A 384 16.56 8.36 0.53
N ARG A 385 16.98 9.45 -0.16
CA ARG A 385 17.46 9.38 -1.55
C ARG A 385 18.64 8.41 -1.73
N ALA A 386 19.42 8.18 -0.68
CA ALA A 386 20.53 7.21 -0.70
C ALA A 386 20.09 5.75 -0.95
N LEU A 387 18.79 5.47 -0.84
CA LEU A 387 18.18 4.15 -1.06
C LEU A 387 17.53 4.03 -2.44
N ILE A 388 17.45 5.11 -3.22
CA ILE A 388 16.87 5.12 -4.57
C ILE A 388 17.87 4.50 -5.55
N LYS A 389 17.42 3.52 -6.35
CA LYS A 389 18.27 2.80 -7.31
C LYS A 389 18.23 3.39 -8.72
N ASN A 390 17.08 3.85 -9.16
CA ASN A 390 16.76 4.22 -10.54
C ASN A 390 17.13 3.13 -11.56
N ASP A 391 16.81 1.87 -11.26
CA ASP A 391 17.13 0.73 -12.14
C ASP A 391 15.98 0.35 -13.09
N SER A 392 14.76 0.78 -12.79
CA SER A 392 13.54 0.52 -13.54
C SER A 392 12.49 1.62 -13.27
N PRO A 393 11.53 1.86 -14.19
CA PRO A 393 10.42 2.77 -13.93
C PRO A 393 9.62 2.35 -12.68
N ILE A 394 9.06 3.32 -11.97
CA ILE A 394 8.19 3.05 -10.81
C ILE A 394 6.91 2.34 -11.28
N ILE A 395 6.29 2.85 -12.34
CA ILE A 395 5.06 2.26 -12.88
C ILE A 395 5.36 0.88 -13.47
N GLY A 396 4.66 -0.13 -12.95
CA GLY A 396 4.71 -1.50 -13.43
C GLY A 396 3.98 -1.69 -14.76
N ARG A 397 3.79 -2.96 -15.13
CA ARG A 397 3.00 -3.35 -16.30
C ARG A 397 1.57 -3.64 -15.89
N TYR A 398 0.62 -2.87 -16.42
CA TYR A 398 -0.81 -3.07 -16.18
C TYR A 398 -1.32 -4.43 -16.67
N GLY A 399 -2.36 -4.94 -16.00
CA GLY A 399 -3.07 -6.17 -16.35
C GLY A 399 -2.29 -7.45 -16.08
N VAL A 400 -1.12 -7.32 -15.46
CA VAL A 400 -0.32 -8.41 -14.91
C VAL A 400 0.04 -8.02 -13.49
N ASN A 401 0.17 -8.99 -12.59
CA ASN A 401 0.43 -8.76 -11.16
C ASN A 401 1.86 -8.20 -10.91
N ASP A 402 2.15 -7.02 -11.44
CA ASP A 402 3.45 -6.36 -11.47
C ASP A 402 3.38 -5.02 -10.76
N GLU A 403 4.00 -4.93 -9.59
CA GLU A 403 4.00 -3.74 -8.75
C GLU A 403 5.03 -2.69 -9.16
N GLY A 404 5.80 -2.97 -10.21
CA GLY A 404 6.87 -2.09 -10.66
C GLY A 404 8.06 -2.04 -9.70
N SER A 405 8.77 -0.90 -9.70
CA SER A 405 10.03 -0.77 -8.97
C SER A 405 9.86 -0.51 -7.48
N GLY A 406 10.77 -1.03 -6.67
CA GLY A 406 10.91 -0.66 -5.25
C GLY A 406 11.27 0.82 -5.03
N ASP A 407 11.63 1.57 -6.06
CA ASP A 407 11.76 3.02 -5.96
C ASP A 407 10.42 3.72 -5.68
N LYS A 408 9.28 3.00 -5.79
CA LYS A 408 7.93 3.46 -5.42
C LYS A 408 7.88 4.11 -4.03
N TYR A 409 8.70 3.64 -3.08
CA TYR A 409 8.89 4.23 -1.76
C TYR A 409 9.68 5.55 -1.83
N TYR A 410 11.01 5.48 -1.85
CA TYR A 410 11.87 6.63 -1.58
C TYR A 410 11.88 7.66 -2.71
N LYS A 411 11.76 7.22 -3.97
CA LYS A 411 11.64 8.15 -5.11
C LYS A 411 10.22 8.72 -5.19
N GLY A 412 9.19 7.94 -4.87
CA GLY A 412 7.81 8.44 -4.71
C GLY A 412 7.71 9.54 -3.66
N GLY A 413 8.24 9.30 -2.45
CA GLY A 413 8.25 10.29 -1.38
C GLY A 413 9.05 11.56 -1.71
N ASN A 414 10.21 11.42 -2.35
CA ASN A 414 11.00 12.57 -2.81
C ASN A 414 10.36 13.35 -3.96
N MET A 415 9.62 12.66 -4.84
CA MET A 415 8.82 13.31 -5.88
C MET A 415 7.72 14.17 -5.24
N LEU A 416 6.94 13.60 -4.30
CA LEU A 416 5.90 14.35 -3.58
C LEU A 416 6.49 15.54 -2.80
N HIS A 417 7.64 15.36 -2.17
CA HIS A 417 8.36 16.47 -1.50
C HIS A 417 8.78 17.58 -2.48
N THR A 418 9.27 17.20 -3.66
CA THR A 418 9.61 18.16 -4.73
C THR A 418 8.35 18.89 -5.19
N ILE A 419 7.23 18.19 -5.38
CA ILE A 419 5.94 18.79 -5.74
C ILE A 419 5.48 19.79 -4.69
N ARG A 420 5.59 19.48 -3.38
CA ARG A 420 5.29 20.46 -2.31
C ARG A 420 6.09 21.76 -2.48
N GLN A 421 7.35 21.69 -2.91
CA GLN A 421 8.16 22.88 -3.15
C GLN A 421 7.70 23.66 -4.40
N LEU A 422 7.24 22.96 -5.44
CA LEU A 422 6.67 23.59 -6.64
C LEU A 422 5.36 24.30 -6.33
N VAL A 423 4.54 23.73 -5.44
CA VAL A 423 3.31 24.37 -4.94
C VAL A 423 3.64 25.60 -4.10
N ASN A 424 4.69 25.52 -3.27
CA ASN A 424 5.20 26.61 -2.43
C ASN A 424 4.13 27.27 -1.52
N ASP A 425 3.14 26.49 -1.11
CA ASP A 425 2.04 26.88 -0.22
C ASP A 425 1.63 25.63 0.59
N ASP A 426 2.09 25.56 1.84
CA ASP A 426 1.87 24.39 2.70
C ASP A 426 0.39 24.23 3.09
N GLU A 427 -0.37 25.32 3.16
CA GLU A 427 -1.80 25.25 3.45
C GLU A 427 -2.55 24.65 2.25
N LYS A 428 -2.20 25.09 1.03
CA LYS A 428 -2.73 24.51 -0.21
C LYS A 428 -2.33 23.05 -0.35
N TRP A 429 -1.06 22.72 -0.08
CA TRP A 429 -0.59 21.33 -0.12
C TRP A 429 -1.37 20.44 0.85
N ARG A 430 -1.56 20.88 2.09
CA ARG A 430 -2.39 20.16 3.07
C ARG A 430 -3.83 20.00 2.58
N ARG A 431 -4.44 21.05 2.03
CA ARG A 431 -5.80 20.96 1.46
C ARG A 431 -5.89 19.94 0.32
N VAL A 432 -4.85 19.81 -0.52
CA VAL A 432 -4.79 18.78 -1.56
C VAL A 432 -4.77 17.38 -0.94
N LEU A 433 -3.91 17.13 0.04
CA LEU A 433 -3.79 15.82 0.70
C LEU A 433 -5.07 15.41 1.44
N ARG A 434 -5.70 16.35 2.16
CA ARG A 434 -7.01 16.14 2.78
C ARG A 434 -8.11 15.92 1.74
N GLY A 435 -8.04 16.67 0.64
CA GLY A 435 -9.01 16.59 -0.44
C GLY A 435 -8.94 15.26 -1.20
N LEU A 436 -7.73 14.69 -1.39
CA LEU A 436 -7.55 13.34 -1.95
C LEU A 436 -8.32 12.31 -1.10
N ASN A 437 -8.08 12.31 0.21
CA ASN A 437 -8.70 11.38 1.16
C ASN A 437 -10.22 11.55 1.27
N ALA A 438 -10.74 12.76 1.07
CA ALA A 438 -12.18 13.00 1.03
C ALA A 438 -12.81 12.61 -0.31
N THR A 439 -12.14 12.92 -1.43
CA THR A 439 -12.67 12.71 -2.79
C THR A 439 -12.67 11.24 -3.20
N PHE A 440 -11.59 10.54 -2.86
CA PHE A 440 -11.38 9.13 -3.19
C PHE A 440 -11.58 8.22 -1.98
N ARG A 441 -12.31 8.69 -0.96
CA ARG A 441 -12.61 7.88 0.24
C ARG A 441 -13.24 6.55 -0.18
N HIS A 442 -12.62 5.44 0.21
CA HIS A 442 -13.08 4.06 -0.04
C HIS A 442 -13.26 3.75 -1.52
N GLN A 443 -12.34 4.25 -2.34
CA GLN A 443 -12.35 4.02 -3.78
C GLN A 443 -11.02 3.46 -4.24
N THR A 444 -11.10 2.61 -5.26
CA THR A 444 -9.94 2.22 -6.05
C THR A 444 -9.66 3.26 -7.14
N VAL A 445 -8.40 3.67 -7.27
CA VAL A 445 -7.94 4.74 -8.17
C VAL A 445 -6.88 4.25 -9.16
N THR A 446 -6.68 5.03 -10.21
CA THR A 446 -5.54 4.92 -11.12
C THR A 446 -4.53 6.01 -10.84
N THR A 447 -3.28 5.81 -11.25
CA THR A 447 -2.24 6.86 -11.24
C THR A 447 -2.74 8.15 -11.88
N ALA A 448 -3.41 8.06 -13.04
CA ALA A 448 -3.91 9.24 -13.75
C ALA A 448 -4.94 10.05 -12.93
N GLN A 449 -5.79 9.40 -12.14
CA GLN A 449 -6.74 10.11 -11.27
C GLN A 449 -6.02 10.92 -10.20
N ILE A 450 -4.98 10.36 -9.58
CA ILE A 450 -4.18 11.03 -8.55
C ILE A 450 -3.34 12.16 -9.15
N GLU A 451 -2.64 11.92 -10.26
CA GLU A 451 -1.86 12.93 -10.98
C GLU A 451 -2.72 14.14 -11.38
N ASN A 452 -3.87 13.88 -12.01
CA ASN A 452 -4.79 14.92 -12.46
C ASN A 452 -5.37 15.71 -11.28
N TYR A 453 -5.81 15.02 -10.22
CA TYR A 453 -6.35 15.68 -9.04
C TYR A 453 -5.32 16.65 -8.42
N ILE A 454 -4.06 16.21 -8.24
CA ILE A 454 -3.02 17.05 -7.67
C ILE A 454 -2.73 18.24 -8.60
N ALA A 455 -2.60 18.02 -9.91
CA ALA A 455 -2.35 19.10 -10.87
C ALA A 455 -3.49 20.14 -10.88
N GLU A 456 -4.75 19.69 -10.89
CA GLU A 456 -5.93 20.55 -10.88
C GLU A 456 -6.05 21.37 -9.58
N GLN A 457 -5.93 20.71 -8.42
CA GLN A 457 -6.08 21.39 -7.13
C GLN A 457 -4.89 22.32 -6.80
N THR A 458 -3.69 22.01 -7.29
CA THR A 458 -2.52 22.87 -7.13
C THR A 458 -2.43 23.97 -8.18
N GLY A 459 -3.00 23.78 -9.37
CA GLY A 459 -2.81 24.67 -10.52
C GLY A 459 -1.38 24.67 -11.07
N VAL A 460 -0.54 23.72 -10.66
CA VAL A 460 0.84 23.57 -11.13
C VAL A 460 0.88 22.56 -12.29
N PRO A 461 1.60 22.84 -13.40
CA PRO A 461 1.71 21.91 -14.52
C PRO A 461 2.62 20.72 -14.16
N LEU A 462 2.05 19.68 -13.55
CA LEU A 462 2.81 18.55 -13.00
C LEU A 462 2.97 17.35 -13.94
N ALA A 463 2.32 17.34 -15.11
CA ALA A 463 2.31 16.18 -16.01
C ALA A 463 3.74 15.70 -16.36
N LYS A 464 4.65 16.61 -16.71
CA LYS A 464 6.04 16.27 -17.03
C LYS A 464 6.87 15.90 -15.80
N VAL A 465 6.52 16.42 -14.63
CA VAL A 465 7.13 16.02 -13.35
C VAL A 465 6.78 14.56 -13.06
N PHE A 466 5.50 14.19 -13.17
CA PHE A 466 5.07 12.81 -12.97
C PHE A 466 5.68 11.86 -14.01
N ASP A 467 5.63 12.21 -15.30
CA ASP A 467 6.27 11.40 -16.37
C ASP A 467 7.74 11.12 -16.06
N GLN A 468 8.47 12.16 -15.67
CA GLN A 468 9.89 12.07 -15.36
C GLN A 468 10.18 11.07 -14.24
N TYR A 469 9.50 11.19 -13.10
CA TYR A 469 9.83 10.41 -11.91
C TYR A 469 9.16 9.03 -11.90
N LEU A 470 7.95 8.90 -12.43
CA LEU A 470 7.18 7.65 -12.38
C LEU A 470 7.48 6.72 -13.57
N ARG A 471 7.64 7.30 -14.78
CA ARG A 471 7.70 6.54 -16.04
C ARG A 471 9.11 6.39 -16.58
N THR A 472 10.11 6.98 -15.94
CA THR A 472 11.52 6.86 -16.35
C THR A 472 12.47 6.57 -15.19
N VAL A 473 13.66 6.06 -15.54
CA VAL A 473 14.80 5.92 -14.62
C VAL A 473 15.66 7.18 -14.56
N LEU A 474 15.34 8.21 -15.35
CA LEU A 474 16.20 9.37 -15.51
C LEU A 474 16.01 10.33 -14.33
N ILE A 475 17.12 10.78 -13.74
CA ILE A 475 17.11 11.88 -12.76
C ILE A 475 17.35 13.19 -13.52
N PRO A 476 16.49 14.22 -13.38
CA PRO A 476 16.72 15.52 -14.01
C PRO A 476 18.06 16.10 -13.61
N ALA A 477 18.82 16.55 -14.60
CA ALA A 477 20.13 17.15 -14.40
C ALA A 477 20.09 18.63 -14.79
N LEU A 478 20.25 19.53 -13.81
CA LEU A 478 20.43 20.95 -14.09
C LEU A 478 21.88 21.17 -14.52
N GLU A 479 22.09 21.43 -15.81
CA GLU A 479 23.41 21.83 -16.32
C GLU A 479 23.55 23.34 -16.15
N VAL A 480 24.63 23.79 -15.50
CA VAL A 480 24.91 25.21 -15.25
C VAL A 480 26.32 25.59 -15.70
N LYS A 481 26.44 26.77 -16.30
CA LYS A 481 27.71 27.36 -16.76
C LYS A 481 27.77 28.82 -16.34
N VAL A 482 28.91 29.25 -15.80
CA VAL A 482 29.14 30.65 -15.43
C VAL A 482 30.31 31.18 -16.23
N ALA A 483 30.07 32.20 -17.06
CA ALA A 483 31.10 32.84 -17.86
C ALA A 483 30.77 34.31 -18.10
N GLY A 484 31.75 35.21 -17.91
CA GLY A 484 31.59 36.63 -18.24
C GLY A 484 30.41 37.33 -17.53
N GLY A 485 30.13 36.98 -16.27
CA GLY A 485 29.00 37.54 -15.51
C GLY A 485 27.62 37.03 -15.95
N THR A 486 27.59 35.94 -16.70
CA THR A 486 26.35 35.28 -17.18
C THR A 486 26.27 33.86 -16.62
N LEU A 487 25.14 33.53 -16.02
CA LEU A 487 24.73 32.17 -15.69
C LEU A 487 23.94 31.63 -16.89
N SER A 488 24.38 30.53 -17.47
CA SER A 488 23.60 29.76 -18.46
C SER A 488 23.16 28.44 -17.85
N TYR A 489 21.91 28.04 -18.11
CA TYR A 489 21.33 26.84 -17.54
C TYR A 489 20.36 26.13 -18.48
N ARG A 490 20.22 24.81 -18.33
CA ARG A 490 19.20 23.96 -19.00
C ARG A 490 18.96 22.66 -18.25
N TRP A 491 17.87 21.98 -18.58
CA TRP A 491 17.64 20.59 -18.19
C TRP A 491 18.32 19.62 -19.14
N MET A 492 18.92 18.58 -18.55
CA MET A 492 19.49 17.41 -19.23
C MET A 492 18.91 16.15 -18.58
N ASN A 493 18.93 15.03 -19.30
CA ASN A 493 18.43 13.74 -18.78
C ASN A 493 16.94 13.79 -18.38
N VAL A 494 16.14 14.48 -19.20
CA VAL A 494 14.71 14.69 -18.95
C VAL A 494 13.84 14.20 -20.09
N VAL A 495 12.56 13.97 -19.82
CA VAL A 495 11.56 13.69 -20.85
C VAL A 495 11.35 14.91 -21.76
N PRO A 496 10.96 14.72 -23.03
CA PRO A 496 10.69 15.83 -23.94
C PRO A 496 9.64 16.81 -23.40
N GLY A 497 9.96 18.09 -23.46
CA GLY A 497 9.12 19.18 -22.96
C GLY A 497 9.14 19.37 -21.44
N PHE A 498 10.12 18.79 -20.73
CA PHE A 498 10.27 19.00 -19.29
C PHE A 498 10.75 20.43 -18.97
N ASP A 499 10.01 21.11 -18.11
CA ASP A 499 10.17 22.53 -17.79
C ASP A 499 10.02 22.83 -16.29
N MET A 500 10.20 21.81 -15.43
CA MET A 500 10.08 21.95 -13.98
C MET A 500 10.96 23.11 -13.48
N PRO A 501 10.39 24.13 -12.80
CA PRO A 501 11.18 25.17 -12.18
C PRO A 501 12.04 24.61 -11.04
N VAL A 502 13.16 25.25 -10.75
CA VAL A 502 14.07 24.82 -9.68
C VAL A 502 14.60 26.01 -8.91
N ARG A 503 14.55 25.91 -7.57
CA ARG A 503 15.06 26.96 -6.70
C ARG A 503 16.58 26.87 -6.60
N VAL A 504 17.24 28.00 -6.75
CA VAL A 504 18.70 28.11 -6.61
C VAL A 504 19.04 29.31 -5.74
N THR A 505 20.25 29.31 -5.18
CA THR A 505 20.91 30.51 -4.68
C THR A 505 21.94 30.94 -5.72
N ASN A 506 21.74 32.14 -6.27
CA ASN A 506 22.59 32.76 -7.27
C ASN A 506 23.22 34.03 -6.70
N PRO A 507 24.56 34.13 -6.63
CA PRO A 507 25.24 35.34 -6.19
C PRO A 507 24.78 36.59 -6.96
N GLY A 508 24.45 37.64 -6.20
CA GLY A 508 23.89 38.89 -6.74
C GLY A 508 22.37 38.92 -6.83
N HIS A 509 21.71 37.75 -6.83
CA HIS A 509 20.26 37.60 -6.93
C HIS A 509 19.62 37.01 -5.67
N GLY A 510 20.40 36.31 -4.84
CA GLY A 510 19.90 35.63 -3.64
C GLY A 510 19.22 34.31 -4.00
N SER A 511 18.13 33.96 -3.30
CA SER A 511 17.33 32.78 -3.65
C SER A 511 16.32 33.14 -4.73
N GLU A 512 16.36 32.44 -5.86
CA GLU A 512 15.44 32.65 -6.99
C GLU A 512 14.98 31.33 -7.60
N LEU A 513 14.00 31.40 -8.50
CA LEU A 513 13.47 30.26 -9.22
C LEU A 513 13.94 30.33 -10.68
N LEU A 514 14.74 29.37 -11.10
CA LEU A 514 15.08 29.20 -12.51
C LEU A 514 13.96 28.44 -13.20
N HIS A 515 13.77 28.72 -14.49
CA HIS A 515 12.80 28.05 -15.36
C HIS A 515 13.51 27.36 -16.53
N PRO A 516 14.30 26.30 -16.30
CA PRO A 516 15.07 25.66 -17.36
C PRO A 516 14.16 24.94 -18.34
N THR A 517 14.67 24.79 -19.56
CA THR A 517 14.13 23.90 -20.59
C THR A 517 15.26 23.00 -21.09
N GLU A 518 15.01 22.12 -22.05
CA GLU A 518 16.08 21.38 -22.74
C GLU A 518 17.05 22.32 -23.49
N GLU A 519 16.58 23.51 -23.87
CA GLU A 519 17.39 24.56 -24.48
C GLU A 519 18.08 25.46 -23.44
N TRP A 520 19.26 25.98 -23.82
CA TRP A 520 20.02 26.94 -23.01
C TRP A 520 19.24 28.23 -22.79
N LYS A 521 19.14 28.62 -21.52
CA LYS A 521 18.72 29.95 -21.08
C LYS A 521 19.87 30.62 -20.35
N SER A 522 19.82 31.95 -20.25
CA SER A 522 20.85 32.73 -19.58
C SER A 522 20.29 33.92 -18.82
N GLU A 523 20.93 34.28 -17.72
CA GLU A 523 20.63 35.48 -16.92
C GLU A 523 21.92 36.04 -16.27
N PRO A 524 21.93 37.30 -15.83
CA PRO A 524 23.07 37.88 -15.14
C PRO A 524 23.40 37.14 -13.84
N THR A 525 24.68 37.13 -13.46
CA THR A 525 25.14 36.62 -12.17
C THR A 525 26.40 37.34 -11.72
N THR A 526 26.61 37.47 -10.41
CA THR A 526 27.92 37.87 -9.86
C THR A 526 28.78 36.69 -9.45
N ALA A 527 28.32 35.46 -9.72
CA ALA A 527 29.10 34.25 -9.49
C ALA A 527 30.39 34.27 -10.31
N SER A 528 31.50 33.88 -9.70
CA SER A 528 32.79 33.71 -10.37
C SER A 528 32.96 32.30 -10.94
N SER A 529 32.17 31.33 -10.48
CA SER A 529 32.17 29.95 -11.00
C SER A 529 30.80 29.28 -10.84
N SER A 530 30.60 28.19 -11.59
CA SER A 530 29.41 27.33 -11.53
C SER A 530 29.17 26.77 -10.12
N ASP A 531 30.22 26.52 -9.31
CA ASP A 531 30.12 26.01 -7.94
C ASP A 531 29.36 26.93 -6.97
N GLN A 532 29.32 28.23 -7.25
CA GLN A 532 28.62 29.19 -6.41
C GLN A 532 27.10 29.20 -6.65
N ILE A 533 26.62 28.50 -7.68
CA ILE A 533 25.19 28.33 -7.94
C ILE A 533 24.70 27.11 -7.15
N VAL A 534 24.06 27.34 -6.01
CA VAL A 534 23.61 26.26 -5.11
C VAL A 534 22.16 25.93 -5.42
N VAL A 535 21.89 24.69 -5.87
CA VAL A 535 20.51 24.21 -6.05
C VAL A 535 19.93 23.86 -4.68
N ASP A 536 18.65 24.18 -4.47
CA ASP A 536 17.94 23.82 -3.25
C ASP A 536 17.78 22.29 -3.16
N ASP A 537 18.31 21.69 -2.10
CA ASP A 537 18.31 20.24 -1.88
C ASP A 537 16.90 19.64 -1.80
N ASN A 538 15.86 20.45 -1.55
CA ASN A 538 14.48 19.97 -1.55
C ASN A 538 14.01 19.47 -2.93
N TYR A 539 14.71 19.80 -4.01
CA TYR A 539 14.42 19.31 -5.37
C TYR A 539 15.22 18.05 -5.64
N TYR A 540 14.56 16.96 -6.07
CA TYR A 540 15.25 15.70 -6.39
C TYR A 540 15.90 15.74 -7.78
N VAL A 541 16.96 16.53 -7.91
CA VAL A 541 17.70 16.73 -9.16
C VAL A 541 19.21 16.55 -8.94
N ILE A 542 19.96 16.33 -10.01
CA ILE A 542 21.42 16.39 -9.99
C ILE A 542 21.90 17.69 -10.62
N VAL A 543 23.06 18.18 -10.20
CA VAL A 543 23.68 19.39 -10.78
C VAL A 543 24.89 18.98 -11.60
N LYS A 544 24.95 19.42 -12.86
CA LYS A 544 26.12 19.29 -13.72
C LYS A 544 26.75 20.66 -13.90
N ARG A 545 28.02 20.75 -13.51
CA ARG A 545 28.80 21.98 -13.57
C ARG A 545 29.89 21.80 -14.62
N ASP A 546 30.04 22.81 -15.47
CA ASP A 546 31.21 22.97 -16.34
C ASP A 546 32.45 23.41 -15.56
#